data_AF-A0A482AK29-F1
#
_entry.id   AF-A0A482AK29-F1
#
_cell.length_a   1.000
_cell.length_b   1.000
_cell.length_c   1.000
_cell.angle_alpha   90.00
_cell.angle_beta   90.00
_cell.angle_gamma   90.00
#
_symmetry.space_group_name_H-M   'P 1'
#
loop_
_entity.id
_entity.type
_entity.pdbx_description
1 polymer ?
#
loop_
_entity_poly.entity_id
_entity_poly.type
_entity_poly.pdbx_seq_one_letter_code
_entity_poly.pdbx_strand_id
1 'polypeptide(L)' 'FRGEALASMTYVAHVTVTTITNGQLHGYRVSYRDGVMEYEPRPCAAVKGTQIMIENLFYNMTARR' A
#
# COMPACT_ATOMS: atom_id res chain seq x y z
N PHE A 1 14.04 -10.05 -11.27
CA PHE A 1 12.82 -9.49 -10.63
C PHE A 1 12.51 -8.13 -11.23
N ARG A 2 11.22 -7.77 -11.40
CA ARG A 2 10.81 -6.57 -12.16
C ARG A 2 10.34 -5.36 -11.32
N GLY A 3 9.96 -5.55 -10.06
CA GLY A 3 9.50 -4.44 -9.20
C GLY A 3 8.12 -3.85 -9.56
N GLU A 4 7.40 -4.46 -10.52
CA GLU A 4 6.19 -3.87 -11.11
C GLU A 4 4.88 -4.21 -10.35
N ALA A 5 4.88 -5.21 -9.49
CA ALA A 5 3.63 -5.78 -8.95
C ALA A 5 2.82 -4.79 -8.10
N LEU A 6 3.41 -4.20 -7.07
CA LEU A 6 2.70 -3.26 -6.20
C LEU A 6 2.38 -1.95 -6.92
N ALA A 7 3.28 -1.46 -7.78
CA ALA A 7 3.00 -0.31 -8.63
C ALA A 7 1.76 -0.56 -9.49
N SER A 8 1.68 -1.72 -10.16
CA SER A 8 0.52 -2.08 -10.99
C SER A 8 -0.79 -2.13 -10.20
N MET A 9 -0.77 -2.59 -8.95
CA MET A 9 -1.97 -2.63 -8.11
C MET A 9 -2.51 -1.23 -7.79
N THR A 10 -1.64 -0.24 -7.59
CA THR A 10 -2.06 1.14 -7.26
C THR A 10 -2.84 1.83 -8.37
N TYR A 11 -2.69 1.40 -9.64
CA TYR A 11 -3.44 1.95 -10.78
C TYR A 11 -4.87 1.42 -10.89
N VAL A 12 -5.20 0.37 -10.14
CA VAL A 12 -6.48 -0.32 -10.25
C VAL A 12 -7.17 -0.54 -8.90
N ALA A 13 -6.57 -0.09 -7.81
CA ALA A 13 -7.08 -0.25 -6.45
C ALA A 13 -6.51 0.83 -5.54
N HIS A 14 -7.15 1.05 -4.40
CA HIS A 14 -6.56 1.83 -3.31
C HIS A 14 -5.64 0.90 -2.50
N VAL A 15 -4.36 1.21 -2.42
CA VAL A 15 -3.38 0.35 -1.74
C VAL A 15 -2.88 1.03 -0.48
N THR A 16 -3.01 0.36 0.66
CA THR A 16 -2.42 0.82 1.93
C THR A 16 -1.34 -0.16 2.37
N VAL A 17 -0.15 0.35 2.67
CA VAL A 17 0.98 -0.43 3.20
C VAL A 17 1.19 -0.05 4.65
N THR A 18 1.26 -1.05 5.53
CA THR A 18 1.70 -0.90 6.92
C THR A 18 2.92 -1.79 7.14
N THR A 19 4.03 -1.23 7.60
CA THR A 19 5.26 -2.03 7.82
C THR A 19 6.03 -1.57 9.06
N ILE A 20 6.69 -2.51 9.71
CA ILE A 20 7.68 -2.25 10.77
C ILE A 20 8.83 -3.25 10.65
N THR A 21 10.05 -2.71 10.68
CA THR A 21 11.28 -3.51 10.61
C THR A 21 11.79 -3.86 12.02
N ASN A 22 12.65 -4.86 12.12
CA ASN A 22 13.20 -5.26 13.41
C ASN A 22 14.01 -4.12 14.04
N GLY A 23 13.81 -3.86 15.34
CA GLY A 23 14.50 -2.79 16.07
C GLY A 23 13.83 -1.41 15.98
N GLN A 24 12.77 -1.23 15.19
CA GLN A 24 11.99 0.00 15.20
C GLN A 24 10.97 0.01 16.36
N LEU A 25 10.74 1.21 16.92
CA LEU A 25 9.79 1.43 18.03
C LEU A 25 8.33 1.43 17.56
N HIS A 26 8.08 1.89 16.34
CA HIS A 26 6.76 1.93 15.72
C HIS A 26 6.86 1.62 14.22
N GLY A 27 5.74 1.25 13.62
CA GLY A 27 5.64 1.07 12.18
C GLY A 27 5.26 2.37 11.48
N TYR A 28 5.13 2.26 10.17
CA TYR A 28 4.63 3.32 9.31
C TYR A 28 3.48 2.80 8.46
N ARG A 29 2.48 3.65 8.25
CA ARG A 29 1.36 3.42 7.34
C ARG A 29 1.30 4.51 6.29
N VAL A 30 1.02 4.10 5.06
CA VAL A 30 0.89 5.01 3.93
C VAL A 30 -0.08 4.44 2.89
N SER A 31 -0.80 5.33 2.22
CA SER A 31 -1.71 4.99 1.12
C SER A 31 -1.13 5.44 -0.22
N TYR A 32 -1.38 4.62 -1.24
CA TYR A 32 -0.93 4.83 -2.61
C TYR A 32 -2.11 4.73 -3.57
N ARG A 33 -2.03 5.55 -4.62
CA ARG A 33 -2.98 5.57 -5.74
C ARG A 33 -2.23 6.01 -7.00
N ASP A 34 -2.51 5.40 -8.14
CA ASP A 34 -1.95 5.78 -9.44
C ASP A 34 -0.41 5.90 -9.44
N GLY A 35 0.26 4.98 -8.74
CA GLY A 35 1.72 4.94 -8.61
C GLY A 35 2.33 5.98 -7.67
N VAL A 36 1.53 6.85 -7.05
CA VAL A 36 2.01 7.91 -6.15
C VAL A 36 1.60 7.68 -4.70
N MET A 37 2.44 8.19 -3.81
CA MET A 37 2.16 8.25 -2.38
C MET A 37 1.18 9.39 -2.12
N GLU A 38 0.03 9.12 -1.51
CA GLU A 38 -0.98 10.16 -1.28
C GLU A 38 -0.53 11.18 -0.21
N TYR A 39 0.32 10.76 0.72
CA TYR A 39 0.88 11.57 1.81
C TYR A 39 2.13 10.90 2.41
N GLU A 40 2.99 11.69 3.07
CA GLU A 40 4.16 11.17 3.79
C GLU A 40 3.79 10.07 4.81
N PRO A 41 4.58 8.97 4.92
CA PRO A 41 4.23 7.86 5.79
C PRO A 41 4.03 8.29 7.24
N ARG A 42 2.93 7.86 7.86
CA ARG A 42 2.57 8.24 9.22
C ARG A 42 2.96 7.15 10.22
N PRO A 43 3.56 7.49 11.37
CA PRO A 43 3.78 6.54 12.46
C PRO A 43 2.49 5.83 12.89
N CYS A 44 2.55 4.53 13.15
CA CYS A 44 1.40 3.76 13.63
C CYS A 44 1.82 2.52 14.44
N ALA A 45 0.87 1.96 15.19
CA ALA A 45 1.01 0.64 15.79
C ALA A 45 1.03 -0.43 14.68
N ALA A 46 2.03 -1.30 14.70
CA ALA A 46 2.21 -2.37 13.72
C ALA A 46 2.84 -3.61 14.36
N VAL A 47 2.50 -4.78 13.82
CA VAL A 47 3.15 -6.05 14.16
C VAL A 47 4.34 -6.25 13.21
N LYS A 48 5.44 -6.85 13.70
CA LYS A 48 6.65 -7.13 12.89
C LYS A 48 6.30 -7.72 11.53
N GLY A 49 6.84 -7.08 10.48
CA GLY A 49 6.60 -7.46 9.09
C GLY A 49 5.84 -6.39 8.32
N THR A 50 5.16 -6.82 7.26
CA THR A 50 4.45 -5.94 6.33
C THR A 50 3.05 -6.46 6.08
N GLN A 51 2.08 -5.57 6.21
CA GLN A 51 0.69 -5.78 5.79
C GLN A 51 0.42 -4.91 4.57
N ILE A 52 -0.17 -5.50 3.54
CA ILE A 52 -0.63 -4.81 2.33
C ILE A 52 -2.13 -4.99 2.24
N MET A 53 -2.86 -3.89 2.24
CA MET A 53 -4.30 -3.85 2.10
C MET A 53 -4.64 -3.29 0.72
N ILE A 54 -5.44 -4.03 -0.05
CA ILE A 54 -5.87 -3.66 -1.39
C ILE A 54 -7.40 -3.53 -1.34
N GLU A 55 -7.90 -2.31 -1.51
CA GLU A 55 -9.32 -1.99 -1.41
C GLU A 55 -9.84 -1.47 -2.74
N ASN A 56 -11.13 -1.71 -3.01
CA ASN A 56 -11.81 -1.24 -4.22
C ASN A 56 -11.09 -1.69 -5.51
N LEU A 57 -10.74 -2.97 -5.60
CA LEU A 57 -10.09 -3.52 -6.79
C LEU A 57 -10.97 -3.31 -8.03
N PHE A 58 -10.36 -2.81 -9.10
CA PHE A 58 -10.97 -2.46 -10.38
C PHE A 58 -12.03 -1.35 -10.32
N TYR A 59 -12.01 -0.49 -9.30
CA TYR A 59 -12.98 0.62 -9.16
C TYR A 59 -13.05 1.56 -10.38
N ASN A 60 -11.95 1.68 -11.13
CA ASN A 60 -11.79 2.54 -12.30
C ASN A 60 -11.88 1.78 -13.64
N MET A 61 -12.22 0.49 -13.64
CA MET A 61 -12.36 -0.32 -14.84
C MET A 61 -13.74 -0.96 -14.91
N THR A 62 -14.69 -0.30 -15.57
CA THR A 62 -16.08 -0.76 -15.71
C THR A 62 -16.20 -2.19 -16.25
N ALA A 63 -15.33 -2.60 -17.17
CA ALA A 63 -15.33 -3.94 -17.76
C ALA A 63 -14.77 -5.04 -16.83
N ARG A 64 -14.14 -4.68 -15.71
CA ARG A 64 -13.45 -5.61 -14.79
C ARG A 64 -13.93 -5.53 -13.34
N ARG A 65 -14.85 -4.62 -13.03
CA ARG A 65 -15.53 -4.56 -11.73
C ARG A 65 -16.50 -5.74 -11.60
#